data_AF-A0A3D3DRB8-F1
#
_entry.id   AF-A0A3D3DRB8-F1
#
_cell.length_a   1.000
_cell.length_b   1.000
_cell.length_c   1.000
_cell.angle_alpha   90.00
_cell.angle_beta   90.00
_cell.angle_gamma   90.00
#
_symmetry.space_group_name_H-M   'P 1'
#
loop_
_entity.id
_entity.type
_entity.pdbx_description
1 polymer ?
#
loop_
_entity_poly.entity_id
_entity_poly.type
_entity_poly.pdbx_seq_one_letter_code
_entity_poly.pdbx_strand_id
1 'polypeptide(L)'
;MTERVVITGLGVVSCLGNDMAAVKDALFSGHSGISLRQDHVDAGMRSQIAGTPDIDLSEHIDRKQWRFMGDAAGYAYLSLQQAIAHAGLSDAEVSNPRTGIVAGSGGASSASQVEAADILRDRGIRRVGPYRVTQTMGSTVSACLATPFQIKGVNYSISSACSTSAHCIGHAMELIQLGKQDVVFAGGGEELHWTMSALFDAMGALSSQYNETPERASRAYDANRDGFVIAGGGGMLVVESLTHAKARGANILAELVGYGATSDGYDMVAPSGEGAVRCMQQAMHGLEGEVDYINAHGTSTPAGDIQELNALRTVFGEQAPVIGSTKSLSGHS
;
A
#
# COMPACT_ATOMS: atom_id res chain seq x y z
N MET A 1 -11.22 11.92 27.44
CA MET A 1 -10.15 12.11 26.45
C MET A 1 -10.22 10.95 25.49
N THR A 2 -10.14 11.21 24.18
CA THR A 2 -10.04 10.15 23.17
C THR A 2 -8.72 9.40 23.37
N GLU A 3 -8.72 8.07 23.19
CA GLU A 3 -7.51 7.26 23.30
C GLU A 3 -6.49 7.68 22.23
N ARG A 4 -5.21 7.80 22.60
CA ARG A 4 -4.13 8.16 21.67
C ARG A 4 -3.67 6.92 20.93
N VAL A 5 -3.22 7.10 19.69
CA VAL A 5 -2.93 5.98 18.78
C VAL A 5 -1.47 6.06 18.32
N VAL A 6 -0.75 4.95 18.46
CA VAL A 6 0.69 4.88 18.15
C VAL A 6 1.00 3.74 17.18
N ILE A 7 2.13 3.86 16.50
CA ILE A 7 2.74 2.80 15.71
C ILE A 7 3.84 2.15 16.53
N THR A 8 3.76 0.83 16.72
CA THR A 8 4.72 0.06 17.52
C THR A 8 5.55 -0.92 16.69
N GLY A 9 5.14 -1.20 15.46
CA GLY A 9 5.84 -2.06 14.53
C GLY A 9 5.43 -1.79 13.10
N LEU A 10 6.32 -2.15 12.18
CA LEU A 10 6.11 -2.03 10.75
C LEU A 10 6.90 -3.11 10.01
N GLY A 11 6.41 -3.49 8.84
CA GLY A 11 7.03 -4.45 7.94
C GLY A 11 6.69 -4.13 6.50
N VAL A 12 7.57 -4.51 5.57
CA VAL A 12 7.51 -4.08 4.17
C VAL A 12 8.12 -5.11 3.24
N VAL A 13 7.49 -5.29 2.09
CA VAL A 13 8.03 -5.95 0.91
C VAL A 13 7.84 -5.00 -0.27
N SER A 14 8.93 -4.59 -0.89
CA SER A 14 8.96 -3.53 -1.89
C SER A 14 10.03 -3.82 -2.94
N CYS A 15 9.91 -3.20 -4.11
CA CYS A 15 10.99 -3.15 -5.10
C CYS A 15 12.26 -2.44 -4.57
N LEU A 16 12.17 -1.69 -3.47
CA LEU A 16 13.32 -1.09 -2.78
C LEU A 16 14.00 -2.03 -1.78
N GLY A 17 13.41 -3.20 -1.51
CA GLY A 17 13.89 -4.15 -0.53
C GLY A 17 12.76 -4.91 0.15
N ASN A 18 13.10 -6.10 0.66
CA ASN A 18 12.16 -7.01 1.30
C ASN A 18 12.09 -6.86 2.82
N ASP A 19 12.75 -5.87 3.39
CA ASP A 19 12.70 -5.52 4.80
C ASP A 19 13.01 -4.03 5.02
N MET A 20 12.85 -3.57 6.26
CA MET A 20 13.05 -2.16 6.63
C MET A 20 14.49 -1.67 6.41
N ALA A 21 15.50 -2.53 6.61
CA ALA A 21 16.89 -2.13 6.51
C ALA A 21 17.26 -1.87 5.04
N ALA A 22 16.88 -2.80 4.15
CA ALA A 22 17.09 -2.66 2.72
C ALA A 22 16.34 -1.44 2.15
N VAL A 23 15.06 -1.25 2.51
CA VAL A 23 14.28 -0.08 2.08
C VAL A 23 14.91 1.22 2.57
N LYS A 24 15.36 1.27 3.83
CA LYS A 24 16.06 2.44 4.37
C LYS A 24 17.32 2.75 3.57
N ASP A 25 18.17 1.75 3.31
CA ASP A 25 19.42 1.96 2.56
C ASP A 25 19.14 2.44 1.13
N ALA A 26 18.11 1.91 0.48
CA ALA A 26 17.68 2.37 -0.85
C ALA A 26 17.20 3.83 -0.83
N LEU A 27 16.40 4.23 0.16
CA LEU A 27 15.92 5.60 0.32
C LEU A 27 17.08 6.58 0.58
N PHE A 28 18.03 6.23 1.43
CA PHE A 28 19.18 7.09 1.77
C PHE A 28 20.19 7.21 0.63
N SER A 29 20.36 6.14 -0.16
CA SER A 29 21.26 6.14 -1.32
C SER A 29 20.61 6.66 -2.60
N GLY A 30 19.29 6.85 -2.64
CA GLY A 30 18.55 7.22 -3.83
C GLY A 30 18.53 6.11 -4.89
N HIS A 31 18.59 4.84 -4.45
CA HIS A 31 18.56 3.69 -5.35
C HIS A 31 17.14 3.45 -5.87
N SER A 32 16.99 3.37 -7.20
CA SER A 32 15.72 3.11 -7.85
C SER A 32 15.41 1.62 -7.85
N GLY A 33 14.17 1.25 -7.50
CA GLY A 33 13.65 -0.11 -7.61
C GLY A 33 13.00 -0.41 -8.96
N ILE A 34 13.11 0.52 -9.93
CA ILE A 34 12.49 0.38 -11.25
C ILE A 34 13.41 -0.34 -12.22
N SER A 35 12.87 -1.36 -12.87
CA SER A 35 13.58 -2.16 -13.87
C SER A 35 12.69 -2.53 -15.04
N LEU A 36 13.32 -3.05 -16.12
CA LEU A 36 12.60 -3.62 -17.25
C LEU A 36 11.80 -4.84 -16.78
N ARG A 37 10.58 -4.97 -17.30
CA ARG A 37 9.64 -6.02 -16.93
C ARG A 37 9.26 -6.85 -18.17
N GLN A 38 9.78 -8.08 -18.24
CA GLN A 38 9.69 -8.90 -19.45
C GLN A 38 8.26 -9.29 -19.83
N ASP A 39 7.37 -9.59 -18.86
CA ASP A 39 5.98 -9.93 -19.17
C ASP A 39 5.20 -8.76 -19.81
N HIS A 40 5.56 -7.51 -19.50
CA HIS A 40 5.03 -6.33 -20.18
C HIS A 40 5.52 -6.24 -21.63
N VAL A 41 6.81 -6.51 -21.87
CA VAL A 41 7.41 -6.56 -23.22
C VAL A 41 6.71 -7.63 -24.06
N ASP A 42 6.59 -8.84 -23.51
CA ASP A 42 6.00 -10.00 -24.19
C ASP A 42 4.50 -9.78 -24.48
N ALA A 43 3.80 -9.05 -23.62
CA ALA A 43 2.42 -8.63 -23.82
C ALA A 43 2.25 -7.51 -24.87
N GLY A 44 3.34 -6.94 -25.40
CA GLY A 44 3.31 -5.86 -26.38
C GLY A 44 2.86 -4.52 -25.81
N MET A 45 3.08 -4.30 -24.51
CA MET A 45 2.72 -3.04 -23.83
C MET A 45 3.65 -1.90 -24.25
N ARG A 46 3.15 -0.66 -24.15
CA ARG A 46 3.95 0.56 -24.36
C ARG A 46 4.89 0.80 -23.19
N SER A 47 4.38 0.64 -21.97
CA SER A 47 5.19 0.69 -20.75
C SER A 47 5.79 -0.69 -20.47
N GLN A 48 7.12 -0.77 -20.48
CA GLN A 48 7.85 -2.04 -20.37
C GLN A 48 8.62 -2.15 -19.04
N ILE A 49 8.26 -1.33 -18.06
CA ILE A 49 9.01 -1.12 -16.82
C ILE A 49 8.08 -1.22 -15.63
N ALA A 50 8.62 -1.65 -14.48
CA ALA A 50 7.87 -1.74 -13.24
C ALA A 50 8.79 -1.73 -12.00
N GLY A 51 8.21 -1.40 -10.85
CA GLY A 51 8.82 -1.66 -9.54
C GLY A 51 8.48 -3.07 -9.07
N THR A 52 9.39 -4.02 -9.26
CA THR A 52 9.17 -5.44 -8.92
C THR A 52 9.85 -5.78 -7.59
N PRO A 53 9.12 -6.25 -6.56
CA PRO A 53 9.74 -6.91 -5.40
C PRO A 53 10.52 -8.15 -5.84
N ASP A 54 11.79 -8.25 -5.44
CA ASP A 54 12.65 -9.39 -5.76
C ASP A 54 12.53 -10.47 -4.66
N ILE A 55 11.46 -11.27 -4.73
CA ILE A 55 11.17 -12.28 -3.71
C ILE A 55 10.34 -13.44 -4.28
N ASP A 56 10.70 -14.68 -3.92
CA ASP A 56 9.84 -15.85 -4.14
C ASP A 56 8.94 -16.08 -2.92
N LEU A 57 7.70 -15.61 -3.01
CA LEU A 57 6.71 -15.76 -1.93
C LEU A 57 6.49 -17.21 -1.50
N SER A 58 6.64 -18.17 -2.41
CA SER A 58 6.38 -19.58 -2.13
C SER A 58 7.46 -20.25 -1.28
N GLU A 59 8.67 -19.69 -1.26
CA GLU A 59 9.77 -20.14 -0.40
C GLU A 59 9.62 -19.63 1.04
N HIS A 60 8.86 -18.54 1.24
CA HIS A 60 8.71 -17.87 2.53
C HIS A 60 7.35 -18.13 3.22
N ILE A 61 6.36 -18.63 2.49
CA ILE A 61 5.00 -18.87 3.02
C ILE A 61 4.68 -20.37 3.01
N ASP A 62 4.22 -20.90 4.15
CA ASP A 62 3.80 -22.30 4.24
C ASP A 62 2.76 -22.64 3.16
N ARG A 63 2.98 -23.75 2.46
CA ARG A 63 2.17 -24.19 1.33
C ARG A 63 0.67 -24.29 1.64
N LYS A 64 0.27 -24.60 2.88
CA LYS A 64 -1.14 -24.71 3.26
C LYS A 64 -1.83 -23.35 3.31
N GLN A 65 -1.08 -22.28 3.58
CA GLN A 65 -1.56 -20.89 3.55
C GLN A 65 -1.43 -20.31 2.15
N TRP A 66 -0.27 -20.50 1.50
CA TRP A 66 0.03 -19.93 0.18
C TRP A 66 -1.03 -20.28 -0.88
N ARG A 67 -1.58 -21.51 -0.86
CA ARG A 67 -2.61 -21.94 -1.83
C ARG A 67 -3.88 -21.09 -1.87
N PHE A 68 -4.15 -20.28 -0.84
CA PHE A 68 -5.31 -19.38 -0.79
C PHE A 68 -4.98 -17.94 -1.23
N MET A 69 -3.69 -17.62 -1.35
CA MET A 69 -3.18 -16.28 -1.60
C MET A 69 -2.88 -16.07 -3.08
N GLY A 70 -3.10 -14.85 -3.56
CA GLY A 70 -2.34 -14.28 -4.67
C GLY A 70 -1.22 -13.39 -4.13
N ASP A 71 -0.42 -12.80 -5.02
CA ASP A 71 0.78 -12.06 -4.64
C ASP A 71 0.51 -10.89 -3.68
N ALA A 72 -0.58 -10.14 -3.91
CA ALA A 72 -1.00 -9.05 -3.02
C ALA A 72 -1.11 -9.49 -1.54
N ALA A 73 -1.76 -10.65 -1.30
CA ALA A 73 -1.87 -11.21 0.04
C ALA A 73 -0.55 -11.81 0.52
N GLY A 74 0.28 -12.36 -0.36
CA GLY A 74 1.60 -12.88 -0.01
C GLY A 74 2.57 -11.80 0.48
N TYR A 75 2.68 -10.69 -0.25
CA TYR A 75 3.48 -9.54 0.17
C TYR A 75 3.01 -9.00 1.51
N ALA A 76 1.70 -8.77 1.67
CA ALA A 76 1.13 -8.30 2.92
C ALA A 76 1.32 -9.30 4.08
N TYR A 77 1.29 -10.61 3.81
CA TYR A 77 1.51 -11.65 4.81
C TYR A 77 2.93 -11.57 5.38
N LEU A 78 3.95 -11.49 4.52
CA LEU A 78 5.35 -11.34 4.94
C LEU A 78 5.57 -10.01 5.67
N SER A 79 4.99 -8.92 5.18
CA SER A 79 5.03 -7.63 5.86
C SER A 79 4.38 -7.67 7.24
N LEU A 80 3.29 -8.41 7.42
CA LEU A 80 2.66 -8.60 8.74
C LEU A 80 3.56 -9.42 9.68
N GLN A 81 4.22 -10.47 9.20
CA GLN A 81 5.18 -11.23 10.01
C GLN A 81 6.31 -10.32 10.52
N GLN A 82 6.88 -9.50 9.64
CA GLN A 82 7.90 -8.52 10.01
C GLN A 82 7.37 -7.49 11.01
N ALA A 83 6.16 -6.96 10.81
CA ALA A 83 5.57 -5.96 11.69
C ALA A 83 5.30 -6.50 13.10
N ILE A 84 4.78 -7.73 13.22
CA ILE A 84 4.55 -8.43 14.49
C ILE A 84 5.89 -8.64 15.23
N ALA A 85 6.91 -9.13 14.51
CA ALA A 85 8.23 -9.34 15.07
C ALA A 85 8.87 -8.03 15.54
N HIS A 86 8.76 -6.96 14.73
CA HIS A 86 9.28 -5.64 15.06
C HIS A 86 8.59 -5.02 16.29
N ALA A 87 7.28 -5.22 16.43
CA ALA A 87 6.51 -4.77 17.60
C ALA A 87 6.76 -5.61 18.87
N GLY A 88 7.38 -6.78 18.73
CA GLY A 88 7.63 -7.71 19.84
C GLY A 88 6.34 -8.29 20.44
N LEU A 89 5.29 -8.49 19.62
CA LEU A 89 4.03 -9.06 20.10
C LEU A 89 4.13 -10.57 20.27
N SER A 90 3.57 -11.09 21.35
CA SER A 90 3.36 -12.52 21.59
C SER A 90 2.13 -13.04 20.83
N ASP A 91 2.04 -14.37 20.66
CA ASP A 91 0.88 -15.02 20.01
C ASP A 91 -0.46 -14.65 20.67
N ALA A 92 -0.47 -14.47 22.00
CA ALA A 92 -1.68 -14.09 22.74
C ALA A 92 -2.08 -12.63 22.48
N GLU A 93 -1.11 -11.75 22.24
CA GLU A 93 -1.36 -10.35 21.86
C GLU A 93 -1.77 -10.24 20.38
N VAL A 94 -1.32 -11.14 19.50
CA VAL A 94 -1.77 -11.20 18.11
C VAL A 94 -3.20 -11.76 18.01
N SER A 95 -3.51 -12.84 18.74
CA SER A 95 -4.77 -13.57 18.64
C SER A 95 -5.66 -13.39 19.87
N ASN A 96 -6.39 -12.27 19.93
CA ASN A 96 -7.40 -12.01 20.94
C ASN A 96 -8.54 -11.10 20.41
N PRO A 97 -9.71 -11.02 21.08
CA PRO A 97 -10.86 -10.22 20.59
C PRO A 97 -10.62 -8.71 20.51
N ARG A 98 -9.54 -8.20 21.13
CA ARG A 98 -9.14 -6.79 21.10
C ARG A 98 -8.11 -6.47 20.02
N THR A 99 -7.70 -7.48 19.25
CA THR A 99 -6.74 -7.35 18.16
C THR A 99 -7.41 -7.68 16.83
N GLY A 100 -7.38 -6.71 15.92
CA GLY A 100 -8.06 -6.75 14.64
C GLY A 100 -7.14 -6.54 13.46
N ILE A 101 -7.70 -6.61 12.26
CA ILE A 101 -7.01 -6.33 11.00
C ILE A 101 -7.91 -5.55 10.04
N VAL A 102 -7.34 -4.49 9.47
CA VAL A 102 -7.93 -3.73 8.36
C VAL A 102 -6.85 -3.62 7.30
N ALA A 103 -6.91 -4.47 6.28
CA ALA A 103 -5.86 -4.53 5.26
C ALA A 103 -6.47 -4.73 3.87
N GLY A 104 -6.04 -3.92 2.91
CA GLY A 104 -6.67 -3.82 1.59
C GLY A 104 -5.73 -4.03 0.42
N SER A 105 -6.33 -4.07 -0.76
CA SER A 105 -5.66 -4.01 -2.07
C SER A 105 -6.51 -3.09 -2.96
N GLY A 106 -5.85 -2.34 -3.86
CA GLY A 106 -6.55 -1.48 -4.81
C GLY A 106 -7.31 -2.31 -5.85
N GLY A 107 -6.72 -3.44 -6.25
CA GLY A 107 -7.33 -4.46 -7.08
C GLY A 107 -7.74 -5.72 -6.33
N ALA A 108 -8.31 -6.66 -7.08
CA ALA A 108 -8.23 -8.08 -6.73
C ALA A 108 -7.10 -8.72 -7.58
N SER A 109 -6.71 -9.97 -7.33
CA SER A 109 -5.74 -10.65 -8.22
C SER A 109 -6.33 -10.83 -9.62
N SER A 110 -5.93 -9.93 -10.52
CA SER A 110 -6.35 -9.95 -11.92
C SER A 110 -5.78 -11.17 -12.63
N ALA A 111 -4.56 -11.58 -12.25
CA ALA A 111 -3.91 -12.79 -12.77
C ALA A 111 -4.77 -14.02 -12.47
N SER A 112 -5.18 -14.18 -11.20
CA SER A 112 -6.01 -15.32 -10.78
C SER A 112 -7.38 -15.34 -11.44
N GLN A 113 -7.97 -14.17 -11.72
CA GLN A 113 -9.26 -14.08 -12.44
C GLN A 113 -9.12 -14.55 -13.89
N VAL A 114 -8.13 -14.03 -14.62
CA VAL A 114 -7.88 -14.38 -16.02
C VAL A 114 -7.51 -15.86 -16.14
N GLU A 115 -6.56 -16.34 -15.32
CA GLU A 115 -6.13 -17.73 -15.34
C GLU A 115 -7.29 -18.70 -15.03
N ALA A 116 -8.16 -18.36 -14.07
CA ALA A 116 -9.33 -19.17 -13.75
C ALA A 116 -10.32 -19.26 -14.93
N ALA A 117 -10.58 -18.14 -15.60
CA ALA A 117 -11.46 -18.09 -16.76
C ALA A 117 -10.87 -18.89 -17.94
N ASP A 118 -9.57 -18.79 -18.18
CA ASP A 118 -8.86 -19.51 -19.25
C ASP A 118 -8.90 -21.02 -19.00
N ILE A 119 -8.58 -21.44 -17.77
CA ILE A 119 -8.64 -22.85 -17.39
C ILE A 119 -10.06 -23.41 -17.53
N LEU A 120 -11.10 -22.63 -17.18
CA LEU A 120 -12.48 -23.06 -17.35
C LEU A 120 -12.82 -23.29 -18.83
N ARG A 121 -12.43 -22.36 -19.71
CA ARG A 121 -12.65 -22.45 -21.16
C ARG A 121 -11.94 -23.66 -21.77
N ASP A 122 -10.69 -23.89 -21.38
CA ASP A 122 -9.83 -24.89 -22.03
C ASP A 122 -9.98 -26.29 -21.42
N ARG A 123 -10.21 -26.38 -20.11
CA ARG A 123 -10.06 -27.62 -19.35
C ARG A 123 -11.21 -27.93 -18.37
N GLY A 124 -12.21 -27.04 -18.29
CA GLY A 124 -13.42 -27.23 -17.49
C GLY A 124 -13.27 -26.98 -15.98
N ILE A 125 -14.42 -26.92 -15.28
CA ILE A 125 -14.53 -26.45 -13.89
C ILE A 125 -13.64 -27.18 -12.89
N ARG A 126 -13.41 -28.50 -13.08
CA ARG A 126 -12.57 -29.28 -12.17
C ARG A 126 -11.12 -28.80 -12.14
N ARG A 127 -10.61 -28.19 -13.21
CA ARG A 127 -9.22 -27.74 -13.32
C ARG A 127 -9.00 -26.34 -12.76
N VAL A 128 -10.04 -25.53 -12.61
CA VAL A 128 -9.97 -24.19 -11.99
C VAL A 128 -9.47 -24.29 -10.54
N GLY A 129 -9.88 -25.34 -9.84
CA GLY A 129 -9.51 -25.60 -8.46
C GLY A 129 -10.36 -24.81 -7.45
N PRO A 130 -10.27 -25.16 -6.16
CA PRO A 130 -11.17 -24.64 -5.13
C PRO A 130 -10.71 -23.33 -4.48
N TYR A 131 -9.56 -22.76 -4.87
CA TYR A 131 -8.92 -21.67 -4.13
C TYR A 131 -9.08 -20.28 -4.75
N ARG A 132 -9.58 -20.17 -5.99
CA ARG A 132 -9.62 -18.90 -6.72
C ARG A 132 -10.42 -17.80 -6.02
N VAL A 133 -11.50 -18.16 -5.33
CA VAL A 133 -12.34 -17.19 -4.61
C VAL A 133 -11.55 -16.36 -3.61
N THR A 134 -10.67 -16.98 -2.82
CA THR A 134 -9.90 -16.25 -1.80
C THR A 134 -8.81 -15.39 -2.43
N GLN A 135 -8.31 -15.75 -3.61
CA GLN A 135 -7.34 -14.97 -4.37
C GLN A 135 -7.97 -13.75 -5.06
N THR A 136 -9.26 -13.82 -5.42
CA THR A 136 -9.92 -12.81 -6.27
C THR A 136 -10.98 -11.96 -5.57
N MET A 137 -11.41 -12.30 -4.35
CA MET A 137 -12.36 -11.46 -3.62
C MET A 137 -11.69 -10.15 -3.17
N GLY A 138 -12.45 -9.05 -3.12
CA GLY A 138 -11.93 -7.74 -2.70
C GLY A 138 -11.40 -7.70 -1.26
N SER A 139 -11.70 -8.72 -0.46
CA SER A 139 -11.17 -8.93 0.89
C SER A 139 -9.98 -9.90 0.97
N THR A 140 -9.33 -10.19 -0.18
CA THR A 140 -8.27 -11.22 -0.26
C THR A 140 -7.18 -11.00 0.77
N VAL A 141 -6.70 -9.77 0.93
CA VAL A 141 -5.62 -9.43 1.87
C VAL A 141 -6.07 -9.68 3.32
N SER A 142 -7.16 -9.07 3.78
CA SER A 142 -7.55 -9.23 5.19
C SER A 142 -7.90 -10.68 5.53
N ALA A 143 -8.59 -11.40 4.64
CA ALA A 143 -9.00 -12.78 4.91
C ALA A 143 -7.82 -13.78 4.93
N CYS A 144 -6.87 -13.61 3.99
CA CYS A 144 -5.70 -14.47 3.90
C CYS A 144 -4.68 -14.21 5.00
N LEU A 145 -4.71 -13.03 5.64
CA LEU A 145 -3.90 -12.74 6.82
C LEU A 145 -4.64 -13.13 8.11
N ALA A 146 -5.91 -12.75 8.27
CA ALA A 146 -6.65 -12.99 9.50
C ALA A 146 -6.70 -14.46 9.91
N THR A 147 -6.84 -15.36 8.93
CA THR A 147 -6.95 -16.80 9.18
C THR A 147 -5.67 -17.42 9.75
N PRO A 148 -4.49 -17.30 9.10
CA PRO A 148 -3.25 -17.87 9.63
C PRO A 148 -2.76 -17.18 10.91
N PHE A 149 -2.96 -15.88 11.07
CA PHE A 149 -2.62 -15.15 12.31
C PHE A 149 -3.69 -15.24 13.40
N GLN A 150 -4.77 -15.99 13.14
CA GLN A 150 -5.86 -16.26 14.09
C GLN A 150 -6.51 -15.00 14.68
N ILE A 151 -6.61 -13.92 13.90
CA ILE A 151 -7.19 -12.65 14.35
C ILE A 151 -8.64 -12.85 14.80
N LYS A 152 -9.00 -12.32 15.97
CA LYS A 152 -10.33 -12.52 16.60
C LYS A 152 -11.15 -11.24 16.76
N GLY A 153 -10.53 -10.08 16.56
CA GLY A 153 -11.21 -8.79 16.56
C GLY A 153 -11.85 -8.48 15.21
N VAL A 154 -11.76 -7.21 14.79
CA VAL A 154 -12.26 -6.80 13.47
C VAL A 154 -11.48 -7.47 12.34
N ASN A 155 -12.13 -7.73 11.21
CA ASN A 155 -11.50 -8.28 10.01
C ASN A 155 -12.28 -7.88 8.76
N TYR A 156 -11.73 -6.96 7.97
CA TYR A 156 -12.25 -6.57 6.67
C TYR A 156 -11.20 -5.78 5.87
N SER A 157 -11.48 -5.54 4.60
CA SER A 157 -10.66 -4.73 3.70
C SER A 157 -11.37 -3.43 3.35
N ILE A 158 -10.60 -2.35 3.26
CA ILE A 158 -11.00 -1.11 2.58
C ILE A 158 -10.29 -1.10 1.24
N SER A 159 -10.94 -0.58 0.20
CA SER A 159 -10.32 -0.33 -1.10
C SER A 159 -10.77 1.04 -1.60
N SER A 160 -9.80 1.83 -2.05
CA SER A 160 -10.01 3.18 -2.56
C SER A 160 -8.90 3.57 -3.52
N ALA A 161 -8.54 2.65 -4.42
CA ALA A 161 -7.42 2.79 -5.36
C ALA A 161 -6.13 3.17 -4.61
N CYS A 162 -5.45 4.24 -5.02
CA CYS A 162 -4.16 4.68 -4.48
C CYS A 162 -4.17 5.04 -2.99
N SER A 163 -5.34 5.32 -2.40
CA SER A 163 -5.47 5.64 -0.96
C SER A 163 -5.84 4.44 -0.08
N THR A 164 -5.90 3.24 -0.66
CA THR A 164 -6.41 2.02 0.00
C THR A 164 -5.79 1.78 1.38
N SER A 165 -4.47 1.65 1.46
CA SER A 165 -3.78 1.34 2.72
C SER A 165 -3.74 2.53 3.68
N ALA A 166 -3.76 3.76 3.16
CA ALA A 166 -3.88 4.96 4.00
C ALA A 166 -5.23 5.02 4.72
N HIS A 167 -6.34 4.74 4.03
CA HIS A 167 -7.65 4.62 4.68
C HIS A 167 -7.74 3.43 5.64
N CYS A 168 -7.05 2.32 5.35
CA CYS A 168 -6.94 1.21 6.31
C CYS A 168 -6.30 1.67 7.63
N ILE A 169 -5.20 2.45 7.56
CA ILE A 169 -4.50 2.99 8.73
C ILE A 169 -5.35 4.03 9.47
N GLY A 170 -5.96 4.98 8.76
CA GLY A 170 -6.86 5.96 9.37
C GLY A 170 -8.06 5.32 10.07
N HIS A 171 -8.65 4.29 9.45
CA HIS A 171 -9.75 3.57 10.07
C HIS A 171 -9.31 2.71 11.27
N ALA A 172 -8.10 2.13 11.24
CA ALA A 172 -7.50 1.48 12.39
C ALA A 172 -7.34 2.44 13.59
N MET A 173 -6.91 3.67 13.33
CA MET A 173 -6.87 4.75 14.33
C MET A 173 -8.26 5.02 14.91
N GLU A 174 -9.29 5.18 14.08
CA GLU A 174 -10.67 5.40 14.54
C GLU A 174 -11.19 4.25 15.42
N LEU A 175 -10.91 2.99 15.06
CA LEU A 175 -11.33 1.83 15.84
C LEU A 175 -10.76 1.84 17.26
N ILE A 176 -9.50 2.27 17.42
CA ILE A 176 -8.83 2.40 18.71
C ILE A 176 -9.38 3.60 19.48
N GLN A 177 -9.53 4.75 18.82
CA GLN A 177 -10.11 5.96 19.41
C GLN A 177 -11.55 5.75 19.93
N LEU A 178 -12.32 4.89 19.25
CA LEU A 178 -13.67 4.46 19.65
C LEU A 178 -13.66 3.36 20.74
N GLY A 179 -12.49 2.91 21.18
CA GLY A 179 -12.33 1.84 22.17
C GLY A 179 -12.77 0.46 21.68
N LYS A 180 -12.93 0.26 20.36
CA LYS A 180 -13.39 -1.01 19.79
C LYS A 180 -12.28 -2.05 19.73
N GLN A 181 -11.04 -1.63 19.57
CA GLN A 181 -9.85 -2.48 19.53
C GLN A 181 -8.70 -1.81 20.30
N ASP A 182 -7.74 -2.60 20.77
CA ASP A 182 -6.51 -2.09 21.41
C ASP A 182 -5.32 -2.18 20.44
N VAL A 183 -5.35 -3.15 19.53
CA VAL A 183 -4.37 -3.35 18.45
C VAL A 183 -5.12 -3.57 17.14
N VAL A 184 -4.67 -2.93 16.06
CA VAL A 184 -5.16 -3.19 14.71
C VAL A 184 -3.97 -3.29 13.76
N PHE A 185 -3.85 -4.41 13.07
CA PHE A 185 -2.93 -4.56 11.96
C PHE A 185 -3.49 -3.83 10.74
N ALA A 186 -2.78 -2.83 10.25
CA ALA A 186 -3.28 -1.95 9.19
C ALA A 186 -2.29 -1.82 8.03
N GLY A 187 -2.78 -1.88 6.80
CA GLY A 187 -1.92 -1.76 5.63
C GLY A 187 -2.54 -2.34 4.37
N GLY A 188 -1.73 -2.99 3.54
CA GLY A 188 -2.20 -3.60 2.30
C GLY A 188 -1.11 -4.26 1.48
N GLY A 189 -1.52 -4.79 0.34
CA GLY A 189 -0.60 -5.30 -0.67
C GLY A 189 -1.23 -5.25 -2.05
N GLU A 190 -0.38 -5.29 -3.07
CA GLU A 190 -0.80 -5.24 -4.47
C GLU A 190 0.03 -6.19 -5.34
N GLU A 191 -0.67 -6.87 -6.25
CA GLU A 191 -0.07 -7.79 -7.22
C GLU A 191 0.50 -7.00 -8.39
N LEU A 192 1.70 -7.37 -8.85
CA LEU A 192 2.27 -6.84 -10.09
C LEU A 192 2.14 -7.89 -11.19
N HIS A 193 1.19 -7.68 -12.10
CA HIS A 193 0.97 -8.58 -13.23
C HIS A 193 0.44 -7.82 -14.45
N TRP A 194 0.84 -8.26 -15.64
CA TRP A 194 0.49 -7.59 -16.91
C TRP A 194 -1.03 -7.44 -17.12
N THR A 195 -1.86 -8.36 -16.60
CA THR A 195 -3.33 -8.28 -16.72
C THR A 195 -3.91 -7.07 -16.01
N MET A 196 -3.27 -6.58 -14.96
CA MET A 196 -3.62 -5.31 -14.30
C MET A 196 -2.91 -4.14 -14.98
N SER A 197 -1.60 -4.26 -15.19
CA SER A 197 -0.79 -3.18 -15.76
C SER A 197 -1.30 -2.74 -17.15
N ALA A 198 -1.83 -3.66 -17.96
CA ALA A 198 -2.42 -3.36 -19.26
C ALA A 198 -3.65 -2.44 -19.19
N LEU A 199 -4.39 -2.41 -18.07
CA LEU A 199 -5.51 -1.49 -17.90
C LEU A 199 -5.02 -0.04 -17.80
N PHE A 200 -3.95 0.18 -17.05
CA PHE A 200 -3.30 1.48 -16.91
C PHE A 200 -2.52 1.88 -18.15
N ASP A 201 -1.85 0.92 -18.79
CA ASP A 201 -1.23 1.18 -20.08
C ASP A 201 -2.30 1.58 -21.08
N ALA A 202 -3.41 0.85 -21.26
CA ALA A 202 -4.45 1.19 -22.25
C ALA A 202 -5.00 2.62 -22.13
N MET A 203 -5.12 3.15 -20.90
CA MET A 203 -5.57 4.53 -20.66
C MET A 203 -4.45 5.59 -20.77
N GLY A 204 -3.20 5.18 -21.04
CA GLY A 204 -2.05 6.06 -21.23
C GLY A 204 -1.52 6.67 -19.93
N ALA A 205 -1.72 5.99 -18.79
CA ALA A 205 -1.29 6.50 -17.49
C ALA A 205 0.14 6.10 -17.09
N LEU A 206 0.70 5.08 -17.76
CA LEU A 206 2.04 4.57 -17.48
C LEU A 206 3.13 5.28 -18.29
N SER A 207 4.31 5.46 -17.68
CA SER A 207 5.51 5.93 -18.38
C SER A 207 5.93 4.95 -19.48
N SER A 208 6.25 5.46 -20.66
CA SER A 208 6.66 4.65 -21.82
C SER A 208 7.84 5.25 -22.59
N GLN A 209 8.20 6.50 -22.34
CA GLN A 209 9.33 7.18 -23.01
C GLN A 209 10.69 6.81 -22.42
N TYR A 210 10.72 6.11 -21.28
CA TYR A 210 11.93 5.80 -20.52
C TYR A 210 12.20 4.30 -20.37
N ASN A 211 11.66 3.45 -21.27
CA ASN A 211 11.89 2.00 -21.24
C ASN A 211 13.39 1.63 -21.32
N GLU A 212 14.20 2.41 -22.03
CA GLU A 212 15.65 2.18 -22.18
C GLU A 212 16.48 2.69 -20.98
N THR A 213 15.88 3.47 -20.08
CA THR A 213 16.50 3.92 -18.81
C THR A 213 15.51 3.79 -17.66
N PRO A 214 15.10 2.56 -17.28
CA PRO A 214 14.00 2.32 -16.34
C PRO A 214 14.16 3.06 -15.01
N GLU A 215 15.39 3.13 -14.50
CA GLU A 215 15.73 3.74 -13.21
C GLU A 215 15.42 5.24 -13.14
N ARG A 216 15.18 5.88 -14.30
CA ARG A 216 14.87 7.32 -14.44
C ARG A 216 13.42 7.60 -14.82
N ALA A 217 12.60 6.57 -15.01
CA ALA A 217 11.26 6.70 -15.58
C ALA A 217 10.25 7.30 -14.60
N SER A 218 10.28 6.87 -13.33
CA SER A 218 9.47 7.48 -12.28
C SER A 218 10.18 8.73 -11.77
N ARG A 219 9.61 9.90 -12.04
CA ARG A 219 10.30 11.18 -11.88
C ARG A 219 9.33 12.31 -11.56
N ALA A 220 8.66 12.16 -10.43
CA ALA A 220 7.71 13.15 -9.94
C ALA A 220 8.30 14.58 -10.01
N TYR A 221 7.48 15.51 -10.50
CA TYR A 221 7.81 16.92 -10.69
C TYR A 221 8.81 17.26 -11.82
N ASP A 222 9.46 16.28 -12.46
CA ASP A 222 10.29 16.55 -13.64
C ASP A 222 9.45 17.10 -14.79
N ALA A 223 9.97 18.07 -15.54
CA ALA A 223 9.26 18.70 -16.66
C ALA A 223 8.90 17.72 -17.80
N ASN A 224 9.65 16.62 -17.92
CA ASN A 224 9.48 15.60 -18.95
C ASN A 224 8.91 14.28 -18.41
N ARG A 225 8.26 14.30 -17.24
CA ARG A 225 7.51 13.14 -16.73
C ARG A 225 6.35 12.81 -17.67
N ASP A 226 6.10 11.54 -17.92
CA ASP A 226 5.14 11.08 -18.93
C ASP A 226 4.09 10.08 -18.41
N GLY A 227 4.08 9.81 -17.11
CA GLY A 227 3.21 8.82 -16.48
C GLY A 227 3.84 8.22 -15.24
N PHE A 228 3.05 7.45 -14.50
CA PHE A 228 3.60 6.71 -13.35
C PHE A 228 4.25 5.40 -13.80
N VAL A 229 5.10 4.84 -12.96
CA VAL A 229 5.60 3.47 -13.13
C VAL A 229 4.89 2.57 -12.13
N ILE A 230 4.20 1.53 -12.61
CA ILE A 230 3.47 0.62 -11.73
C ILE A 230 4.44 -0.25 -10.91
N ALA A 231 4.05 -0.60 -9.69
CA ALA A 231 4.82 -1.47 -8.81
C ALA A 231 3.90 -2.45 -8.07
N GLY A 232 4.49 -3.49 -7.50
CA GLY A 232 3.81 -4.38 -6.55
C GLY A 232 4.47 -4.33 -5.18
N GLY A 233 3.88 -5.01 -4.20
CA GLY A 233 4.46 -5.14 -2.87
C GLY A 233 3.41 -5.19 -1.77
N GLY A 234 3.85 -4.97 -0.53
CA GLY A 234 2.98 -4.96 0.64
C GLY A 234 3.61 -4.28 1.83
N GLY A 235 2.77 -3.66 2.67
CA GLY A 235 3.21 -2.95 3.86
C GLY A 235 2.18 -3.10 4.97
N MET A 236 2.65 -3.33 6.19
CA MET A 236 1.78 -3.51 7.36
C MET A 236 2.35 -2.75 8.56
N LEU A 237 1.45 -2.13 9.32
CA LEU A 237 1.73 -1.44 10.57
C LEU A 237 1.02 -2.16 11.72
N VAL A 238 1.64 -2.14 12.89
CA VAL A 238 1.00 -2.45 14.17
C VAL A 238 0.54 -1.11 14.77
N VAL A 239 -0.77 -0.85 14.69
CA VAL A 239 -1.41 0.34 15.23
C VAL A 239 -1.98 -0.01 16.62
N GLU A 240 -1.60 0.71 17.67
CA GLU A 240 -1.99 0.40 19.04
C GLU A 240 -2.54 1.61 19.81
N SER A 241 -3.40 1.33 20.78
CA SER A 241 -3.68 2.27 21.87
C SER A 241 -2.38 2.61 22.61
N LEU A 242 -2.16 3.89 22.90
CA LEU A 242 -1.02 4.35 23.69
C LEU A 242 -1.02 3.72 25.09
N THR A 243 -2.20 3.58 25.70
CA THR A 243 -2.35 2.92 27.01
C THR A 243 -1.87 1.47 26.95
N HIS A 244 -2.30 0.73 25.92
CA HIS A 244 -1.88 -0.67 25.70
C HIS A 244 -0.37 -0.76 25.44
N ALA A 245 0.14 0.02 24.49
CA ALA A 245 1.56 0.05 24.11
C ALA A 245 2.46 0.35 25.32
N LYS A 246 2.10 1.33 26.16
CA LYS A 246 2.84 1.65 27.39
C LYS A 246 2.81 0.52 28.42
N ALA A 247 1.65 -0.12 28.60
CA ALA A 247 1.49 -1.18 29.59
C ALA A 247 2.39 -2.40 29.30
N ARG A 248 2.59 -2.73 28.02
CA ARG A 248 3.50 -3.81 27.59
C ARG A 248 4.95 -3.36 27.36
N GLY A 249 5.28 -2.08 27.57
CA GLY A 249 6.63 -1.55 27.35
C GLY A 249 7.05 -1.51 25.88
N ALA A 250 6.12 -1.26 24.96
CA ALA A 250 6.37 -1.22 23.53
C ALA A 250 7.37 -0.12 23.15
N ASN A 251 8.18 -0.39 22.12
CA ASN A 251 8.89 0.65 21.40
C ASN A 251 7.89 1.45 20.54
N ILE A 252 7.72 2.74 20.80
CA ILE A 252 6.79 3.60 20.06
C ILE A 252 7.58 4.33 18.98
N LEU A 253 7.22 4.10 17.72
CA LEU A 253 7.90 4.67 16.55
C LEU A 253 7.36 6.07 16.21
N ALA A 254 6.03 6.21 16.27
CA ALA A 254 5.33 7.45 15.97
C ALA A 254 3.94 7.45 16.61
N GLU A 255 3.34 8.63 16.73
CA GLU A 255 1.94 8.81 17.07
C GLU A 255 1.16 9.24 15.82
N LEU A 256 -0.02 8.65 15.62
CA LEU A 256 -0.96 9.12 14.60
C LEU A 256 -1.77 10.28 15.19
N VAL A 257 -1.33 11.50 14.87
CA VAL A 257 -1.90 12.75 15.42
C VAL A 257 -3.04 13.32 14.58
N GLY A 258 -3.29 12.79 13.38
CA GLY A 258 -4.34 13.29 12.51
C GLY A 258 -4.62 12.38 11.32
N TYR A 259 -5.86 12.43 10.83
CA TYR A 259 -6.35 11.67 9.69
C TYR A 259 -7.40 12.49 8.95
N GLY A 260 -7.23 12.62 7.63
CA GLY A 260 -8.17 13.28 6.74
C GLY A 260 -8.65 12.30 5.67
N ALA A 261 -9.93 12.36 5.34
CA ALA A 261 -10.53 11.54 4.29
C ALA A 261 -11.67 12.33 3.63
N THR A 262 -11.48 12.64 2.35
CA THR A 262 -12.41 13.45 1.57
C THR A 262 -12.71 12.79 0.23
N SER A 263 -13.71 13.34 -0.45
CA SER A 263 -14.02 13.02 -1.84
C SER A 263 -14.08 14.31 -2.64
N ASP A 264 -13.61 14.24 -3.87
CA ASP A 264 -13.60 15.34 -4.83
C ASP A 264 -15.00 15.56 -5.43
N GLY A 265 -15.70 14.48 -5.79
CA GLY A 265 -16.98 14.57 -6.49
C GLY A 265 -16.88 15.33 -7.83
N TYR A 266 -15.74 15.22 -8.53
CA TYR A 266 -15.38 16.07 -9.67
C TYR A 266 -15.18 15.27 -10.98
N ASP A 267 -14.00 14.70 -11.18
CA ASP A 267 -13.63 13.88 -12.33
C ASP A 267 -13.15 12.50 -11.83
N MET A 268 -13.31 11.47 -12.66
CA MET A 268 -12.99 10.09 -12.27
C MET A 268 -11.49 9.81 -12.24
N VAL A 269 -10.71 10.48 -13.09
CA VAL A 269 -9.27 10.20 -13.27
C VAL A 269 -8.38 11.41 -13.00
N ALA A 270 -8.95 12.61 -12.99
CA ALA A 270 -8.24 13.84 -12.67
C ALA A 270 -8.59 14.38 -11.27
N PRO A 271 -7.61 14.78 -10.45
CA PRO A 271 -7.88 15.40 -9.16
C PRO A 271 -8.39 16.84 -9.32
N SER A 272 -9.30 17.25 -8.44
CA SER A 272 -9.82 18.62 -8.36
C SER A 272 -8.86 19.61 -7.69
N GLY A 273 -7.90 19.12 -6.89
CA GLY A 273 -7.03 19.91 -6.03
C GLY A 273 -7.70 20.37 -4.73
N GLU A 274 -8.92 20.92 -4.79
CA GLU A 274 -9.65 21.40 -3.60
C GLU A 274 -9.96 20.28 -2.60
N GLY A 275 -10.29 19.07 -3.08
CA GLY A 275 -10.51 17.94 -2.19
C GLY A 275 -9.25 17.52 -1.41
N ALA A 276 -8.07 17.66 -2.02
CA ALA A 276 -6.79 17.45 -1.34
C ALA A 276 -6.52 18.55 -0.30
N VAL A 277 -6.88 19.81 -0.58
CA VAL A 277 -6.81 20.92 0.40
C VAL A 277 -7.65 20.58 1.64
N ARG A 278 -8.91 20.18 1.46
CA ARG A 278 -9.77 19.76 2.58
C ARG A 278 -9.20 18.56 3.32
N CYS A 279 -8.66 17.58 2.60
CA CYS A 279 -8.07 16.37 3.19
C CYS A 279 -6.90 16.72 4.14
N MET A 280 -5.96 17.53 3.65
CA MET A 280 -4.82 17.99 4.46
C MET A 280 -5.27 18.84 5.65
N GLN A 281 -6.22 19.77 5.45
CA GLN A 281 -6.76 20.59 6.53
C GLN A 281 -7.46 19.76 7.61
N GLN A 282 -8.18 18.70 7.23
CA GLN A 282 -8.76 17.75 8.18
C GLN A 282 -7.67 17.00 8.96
N ALA A 283 -6.65 16.47 8.27
CA ALA A 283 -5.55 15.75 8.91
C ALA A 283 -4.72 16.64 9.85
N MET A 284 -4.59 17.93 9.56
CA MET A 284 -3.86 18.90 10.38
C MET A 284 -4.71 19.53 11.49
N HIS A 285 -6.01 19.22 11.56
CA HIS A 285 -6.89 19.83 12.55
C HIS A 285 -6.48 19.42 13.97
N GLY A 286 -6.06 20.40 14.78
CA GLY A 286 -5.60 20.17 16.15
C GLY A 286 -4.15 19.68 16.26
N LEU A 287 -3.38 19.71 15.16
CA LEU A 287 -1.94 19.44 15.20
C LEU A 287 -1.22 20.47 16.08
N GLU A 288 -0.38 19.99 16.99
CA GLU A 288 0.54 20.83 17.76
C GLU A 288 1.91 20.87 17.06
N GLY A 289 2.29 22.04 16.55
CA GLY A 289 3.55 22.24 15.83
C GLY A 289 3.39 22.32 14.31
N GLU A 290 4.51 22.29 13.60
CA GLU A 290 4.59 22.43 12.15
C GLU A 290 4.85 21.08 11.48
N VAL A 291 4.54 20.96 10.19
CA VAL A 291 4.89 19.79 9.38
C VAL A 291 6.32 19.97 8.86
N ASP A 292 7.23 19.05 9.18
CA ASP A 292 8.62 19.14 8.74
C ASP A 292 8.85 18.57 7.33
N TYR A 293 8.11 17.52 6.98
CA TYR A 293 8.28 16.76 5.74
C TYR A 293 6.94 16.25 5.21
N ILE A 294 6.78 16.31 3.90
CA ILE A 294 5.62 15.79 3.17
C ILE A 294 6.11 14.70 2.21
N ASN A 295 5.68 13.47 2.49
CA ASN A 295 5.69 12.40 1.50
C ASN A 295 4.45 12.56 0.61
N ALA A 296 4.65 13.10 -0.58
CA ALA A 296 3.56 13.47 -1.48
C ALA A 296 2.95 12.25 -2.21
N HIS A 297 1.73 12.41 -2.70
CA HIS A 297 1.13 11.47 -3.65
C HIS A 297 1.97 11.37 -4.92
N GLY A 298 2.38 12.51 -5.50
CA GLY A 298 3.43 12.68 -6.54
C GLY A 298 3.74 11.44 -7.37
N THR A 299 2.88 11.12 -8.32
CA THR A 299 2.94 9.85 -9.07
C THR A 299 3.75 9.93 -10.36
N SER A 300 4.40 11.06 -10.65
CA SER A 300 5.08 11.29 -11.95
C SER A 300 4.10 11.49 -13.11
N THR A 301 2.87 11.92 -12.82
CA THR A 301 1.87 12.23 -13.85
C THR A 301 1.82 13.74 -14.13
N PRO A 302 1.66 14.18 -15.40
CA PRO A 302 1.61 15.60 -15.73
C PRO A 302 0.53 16.37 -14.98
N ALA A 303 -0.70 15.84 -14.96
CA ALA A 303 -1.86 16.50 -14.35
C ALA A 303 -1.89 16.38 -12.81
N GLY A 304 -1.58 15.19 -12.26
CA GLY A 304 -1.69 14.92 -10.83
C GLY A 304 -0.68 15.71 -9.99
N ASP A 305 0.60 15.67 -10.38
CA ASP A 305 1.67 16.29 -9.61
C ASP A 305 1.47 17.81 -9.43
N ILE A 306 1.02 18.52 -10.48
CA ILE A 306 0.81 19.98 -10.39
C ILE A 306 -0.41 20.32 -9.53
N GLN A 307 -1.48 19.53 -9.62
CA GLN A 307 -2.67 19.77 -8.79
C GLN A 307 -2.37 19.58 -7.30
N GLU A 308 -1.59 18.56 -6.94
CA GLU A 308 -1.15 18.37 -5.57
C GLU A 308 -0.25 19.53 -5.10
N LEU A 309 0.72 19.97 -5.90
CA LEU A 309 1.57 21.10 -5.54
C LEU A 309 0.78 22.40 -5.36
N ASN A 310 -0.26 22.64 -6.16
CA ASN A 310 -1.15 23.78 -5.97
C ASN A 310 -1.92 23.66 -4.65
N ALA A 311 -2.45 22.48 -4.32
CA ALA A 311 -3.13 22.24 -3.06
C ALA A 311 -2.19 22.45 -1.85
N LEU A 312 -0.97 21.94 -1.94
CA LEU A 312 0.08 22.14 -0.92
C LEU A 312 0.39 23.62 -0.73
N ARG A 313 0.52 24.38 -1.83
CA ARG A 313 0.72 25.84 -1.77
C ARG A 313 -0.48 26.55 -1.13
N THR A 314 -1.71 26.09 -1.37
CA THR A 314 -2.90 26.65 -0.72
C THR A 314 -2.91 26.39 0.79
N VAL A 315 -2.46 25.22 1.24
CA VAL A 315 -2.44 24.86 2.67
C VAL A 315 -1.28 25.49 3.42
N PHE A 316 -0.07 25.43 2.87
CA PHE A 316 1.16 25.82 3.58
C PHE A 316 1.70 27.20 3.16
N GLY A 317 1.15 27.83 2.12
CA GLY A 317 1.61 29.12 1.65
C GLY A 317 3.06 29.12 1.16
N GLU A 318 3.82 30.16 1.52
CA GLU A 318 5.24 30.30 1.15
C GLU A 318 6.19 29.53 2.07
N GLN A 319 5.70 29.01 3.20
CA GLN A 319 6.50 28.26 4.17
C GLN A 319 6.24 26.75 4.03
N ALA A 320 6.17 26.27 2.79
CA ALA A 320 5.93 24.86 2.53
C ALA A 320 7.04 23.97 3.15
N PRO A 321 6.68 22.85 3.78
CA PRO A 321 7.65 21.87 4.28
C PRO A 321 8.53 21.30 3.17
N VAL A 322 9.54 20.51 3.53
CA VAL A 322 10.28 19.73 2.53
C VAL A 322 9.32 18.73 1.89
N ILE A 323 9.13 18.83 0.57
CA ILE A 323 8.27 17.92 -0.21
C ILE A 323 9.15 16.94 -0.97
N GLY A 324 8.84 15.65 -0.85
CA GLY A 324 9.45 14.60 -1.66
C GLY A 324 8.43 13.58 -2.11
N SER A 325 8.69 12.95 -3.25
CA SER A 325 7.96 11.74 -3.68
C SER A 325 8.92 10.56 -3.73
N THR A 326 8.69 9.59 -2.84
CA THR A 326 9.42 8.32 -2.85
C THR A 326 9.03 7.44 -4.04
N LYS A 327 7.91 7.74 -4.73
CA LYS A 327 7.51 7.01 -5.94
C LYS A 327 8.51 7.16 -7.08
N SER A 328 9.34 8.21 -7.08
CA SER A 328 10.45 8.31 -8.04
C SER A 328 11.47 7.18 -7.90
N LEU A 329 11.56 6.56 -6.72
CA LEU A 329 12.40 5.37 -6.47
C LEU A 329 11.58 4.08 -6.53
N SER A 330 10.39 4.06 -5.93
CA SER A 330 9.61 2.83 -5.73
C SER A 330 8.62 2.51 -6.85
N GLY A 331 8.28 3.48 -7.70
CA GLY A 331 7.06 3.43 -8.50
C GLY A 331 5.80 3.52 -7.63
N HIS A 332 4.66 3.16 -8.21
CA HIS A 332 3.36 3.19 -7.58
C HIS A 332 2.81 1.78 -7.40
N SER A 333 2.94 1.28 -6.16
CA SER A 333 2.23 0.11 -5.64
C SER A 333 0.85 0.47 -5.12
#